data_AF-A0A3M1Z9T8-F1
#
_entry.id   AF-A0A3M1Z9T8-F1
#
_cell.length_a   1.000
_cell.length_b   1.000
_cell.length_c   1.000
_cell.angle_alpha   90.00
_cell.angle_beta   90.00
_cell.angle_gamma   90.00
#
_symmetry.space_group_name_H-M   'P 1'
#
loop_
_entity.id
_entity.type
_entity.pdbx_description
1 polymer ?
#
loop_
_entity_poly.entity_id
_entity_poly.type
_entity_poly.pdbx_seq_one_letter_code
_entity_poly.pdbx_strand_id
1 'polypeptide(L)'
;MLRQITRLTVLLLVTAAVAIGGVTAQSNLLNDPGFEGDYTGRGRPDFNIPSAWGGWYTETPRTESWMNVPPLAFPHTAGFKREGGKSLHIARGSGTFTASVFQIVPNIQPGTVLRASVWVYIENNPSSGSQVRLGLGNNVGGDPFAPGIVWSNWATNANAWNNLTVDLTADGGEVTFFVYA
;
A
#
# COMPACT_ATOMS: atom_id res chain seq x y z
N MET A 1 -29.75 50.22 50.97
CA MET A 1 -28.60 50.92 50.32
C MET A 1 -27.40 50.00 50.46
N LEU A 2 -26.94 49.30 49.40
CA LEU A 2 -25.87 49.70 48.45
C LEU A 2 -24.48 49.76 49.16
N ARG A 3 -23.33 49.19 48.75
CA ARG A 3 -22.83 48.47 47.55
C ARG A 3 -21.36 48.03 47.83
N GLN A 4 -20.90 46.92 47.20
CA GLN A 4 -19.58 46.57 46.59
C GLN A 4 -18.23 47.00 47.28
N ILE A 5 -17.12 46.24 47.29
CA ILE A 5 -16.13 45.98 46.20
C ILE A 5 -15.01 45.08 46.83
N THR A 6 -14.70 43.84 46.43
CA THR A 6 -13.86 43.32 45.31
C THR A 6 -12.41 42.88 45.69
N ARG A 7 -12.00 41.72 45.16
CA ARG A 7 -10.63 41.22 44.81
C ARG A 7 -9.71 40.67 45.92
N LEU A 8 -9.41 39.37 45.84
CA LEU A 8 -8.08 38.89 45.41
C LEU A 8 -8.15 37.39 45.05
N THR A 9 -8.29 37.12 43.76
CA THR A 9 -8.25 35.80 43.13
C THR A 9 -7.07 35.80 42.16
N VAL A 10 -5.87 35.44 42.61
CA VAL A 10 -4.66 35.22 41.80
C VAL A 10 -3.76 34.39 42.75
N LEU A 11 -3.29 33.16 42.52
CA LEU A 11 -2.58 32.62 41.35
C LEU A 11 -2.18 31.16 41.71
N LEU A 12 -2.86 30.11 41.23
CA LEU A 12 -2.22 28.79 40.98
C LEU A 12 -3.13 27.81 40.23
N LEU A 13 -3.82 28.28 39.19
CA LEU A 13 -4.31 27.40 38.15
C LEU A 13 -3.24 27.38 37.06
N VAL A 14 -2.20 26.58 37.29
CA VAL A 14 -1.34 26.09 36.21
C VAL A 14 -2.22 25.13 35.41
N THR A 15 -3.04 25.71 34.53
CA THR A 15 -3.70 24.99 33.45
C THR A 15 -2.59 24.43 32.56
N ALA A 16 -2.22 23.18 32.81
CA ALA A 16 -1.53 22.35 31.83
C ALA A 16 -2.51 22.18 30.66
N ALA A 17 -2.50 23.14 29.75
CA ALA A 17 -3.07 22.99 28.43
C ALA A 17 -2.19 21.97 27.70
N VAL A 18 -2.46 20.68 27.95
CA VAL A 18 -2.06 19.61 27.05
C VAL A 18 -2.75 19.96 25.74
N ALA A 19 -1.97 20.50 24.80
CA ALA A 19 -2.39 20.61 23.42
C ALA A 19 -2.61 19.18 22.93
N ILE A 20 -3.85 18.71 23.01
CA ILE A 20 -4.31 17.53 22.30
C ILE A 20 -4.33 17.98 20.84
N GLY A 21 -3.17 17.93 20.18
CA GLY A 21 -3.09 18.07 18.74
C GLY A 21 -4.03 17.03 18.15
N GLY A 22 -5.11 17.48 17.52
CA GLY A 22 -6.02 16.59 16.83
C GLY A 22 -5.22 15.75 15.84
N VAL A 23 -5.24 14.44 16.00
CA VAL A 23 -4.71 13.52 15.01
C VAL A 23 -5.65 13.59 13.81
N THR A 24 -5.39 14.50 12.88
CA THR A 24 -6.02 14.45 11.56
C THR A 24 -5.41 13.26 10.84
N ALA A 25 -6.21 12.23 10.59
CA ALA A 25 -5.85 11.19 9.63
C ALA A 25 -5.45 11.85 8.31
N GLN A 26 -4.28 11.51 7.78
CA GLN A 26 -3.82 12.02 6.48
C GLN A 26 -4.83 11.67 5.38
N SER A 27 -4.93 12.55 4.38
CA SER A 27 -5.38 12.14 3.04
C SER A 27 -4.45 11.04 2.54
N ASN A 28 -4.98 10.06 1.81
CA ASN A 28 -4.20 8.98 1.23
C ASN A 28 -2.86 9.49 0.65
N LEU A 29 -1.76 8.90 1.11
CA LEU A 29 -0.39 9.31 0.74
C LEU A 29 0.02 8.84 -0.66
N LEU A 30 -0.70 7.87 -1.21
CA LEU A 30 -0.43 7.28 -2.51
C LEU A 30 -0.92 8.20 -3.63
N ASN A 31 -0.15 8.29 -4.70
CA ASN A 31 -0.60 8.89 -5.95
C ASN A 31 -1.39 7.85 -6.75
N ASP A 32 -2.56 8.23 -7.28
CA ASP A 32 -3.45 7.30 -8.00
C ASP A 32 -3.75 5.99 -7.22
N PRO A 33 -4.31 6.09 -5.99
CA PRO A 33 -4.55 4.92 -5.14
C PRO A 33 -5.60 3.94 -5.69
N GLY A 34 -6.50 4.44 -6.55
CA GLY A 34 -7.56 3.66 -7.19
C GLY A 34 -7.19 3.11 -8.57
N PHE A 35 -5.96 3.36 -9.06
CA PHE A 35 -5.50 2.94 -10.39
C PHE A 35 -6.30 3.55 -11.56
N GLU A 36 -6.82 4.77 -11.39
CA GLU A 36 -7.65 5.46 -12.36
C GLU A 36 -6.84 6.17 -13.45
N GLY A 37 -5.54 6.39 -13.22
CA GLY A 37 -4.66 7.11 -14.11
C GLY A 37 -4.34 6.39 -15.43
N ASP A 38 -3.38 6.97 -16.16
CA ASP A 38 -2.88 6.41 -17.41
C ASP A 38 -1.95 5.24 -17.15
N TYR A 39 -2.06 4.21 -17.98
CA TYR A 39 -1.20 3.04 -17.92
C TYR A 39 -0.09 3.16 -18.96
N THR A 40 1.14 2.94 -18.53
CA THR A 40 2.32 3.02 -19.39
C THR A 40 3.09 1.71 -19.40
N GLY A 41 3.55 1.32 -20.58
CA GLY A 41 4.39 0.14 -20.75
C GLY A 41 5.76 0.34 -20.11
N ARG A 42 6.24 -0.66 -19.37
CA ARG A 42 7.56 -0.61 -18.71
C ARG A 42 8.62 -1.32 -19.55
N GLY A 43 8.85 -0.80 -20.76
CA GLY A 43 9.73 -1.41 -21.75
C GLY A 43 9.15 -2.63 -22.47
N ARG A 44 7.90 -2.99 -22.15
CA ARG A 44 7.14 -4.09 -22.75
C ARG A 44 5.69 -3.66 -23.02
N PRO A 45 5.11 -4.06 -24.17
CA PRO A 45 3.73 -3.69 -24.53
C PRO A 45 2.67 -4.46 -23.74
N ASP A 46 3.06 -5.56 -23.10
CA ASP A 46 2.19 -6.49 -22.37
C ASP A 46 2.35 -6.38 -20.83
N PHE A 47 3.13 -5.42 -20.36
CA PHE A 47 3.31 -5.09 -18.95
C PHE A 47 3.09 -3.60 -18.73
N ASN A 48 1.81 -3.22 -18.75
CA ASN A 48 1.35 -1.86 -18.53
C ASN A 48 0.82 -1.74 -17.11
N ILE A 49 1.39 -0.81 -16.35
CA ILE A 49 0.96 -0.47 -14.99
C ILE A 49 0.62 1.02 -14.93
N PRO A 50 -0.16 1.48 -13.94
CA PRO A 50 -0.43 2.90 -13.76
C PRO A 50 0.86 3.71 -13.67
N SER A 51 0.88 4.88 -14.30
CA SER A 51 2.10 5.66 -14.50
C SER A 51 2.73 6.13 -13.20
N ALA A 52 1.91 6.35 -12.17
CA ALA A 52 2.32 6.73 -10.82
C ALA A 52 2.95 5.57 -10.00
N TRP A 53 2.88 4.33 -10.51
CA TRP A 53 3.31 3.14 -9.79
C TRP A 53 4.58 2.54 -10.39
N GLY A 54 5.46 2.06 -9.52
CA GLY A 54 6.60 1.23 -9.87
C GLY A 54 6.19 -0.23 -10.07
N GLY A 55 6.94 -0.95 -10.91
CA GLY A 55 6.75 -2.37 -11.16
C GLY A 55 8.05 -3.13 -10.97
N TRP A 56 7.95 -4.32 -10.39
CA TRP A 56 9.05 -5.23 -10.17
C TRP A 56 8.58 -6.65 -10.47
N TYR A 57 9.46 -7.49 -11.01
CA TYR A 57 9.24 -8.92 -11.11
C TYR A 57 10.58 -9.65 -11.12
N THR A 58 10.56 -10.93 -10.81
CA THR A 58 11.71 -11.82 -10.94
C THR A 58 11.40 -12.99 -11.84
N GLU A 59 12.40 -13.41 -12.60
CA GLU A 59 12.38 -14.69 -13.33
C GLU A 59 13.23 -15.74 -12.62
N THR A 60 13.47 -15.57 -11.31
CA THR A 60 14.29 -16.47 -10.50
C THR A 60 13.53 -16.86 -9.24
N PRO A 61 13.50 -18.16 -8.87
CA PRO A 61 14.06 -19.28 -9.63
C PRO A 61 13.24 -19.59 -10.89
N ARG A 62 13.90 -20.03 -11.95
CA ARG A 62 13.26 -20.53 -13.18
C ARG A 62 13.95 -21.82 -13.60
N THR A 63 13.66 -22.88 -12.86
CA THR A 63 14.17 -24.22 -13.14
C THR A 63 13.33 -24.95 -14.18
N GLU A 64 12.12 -24.45 -14.43
CA GLU A 64 11.17 -25.00 -15.40
C GLU A 64 10.65 -23.90 -16.33
N SER A 65 10.25 -24.27 -17.55
CA SER A 65 9.79 -23.32 -18.57
C SER A 65 8.56 -22.51 -18.15
N TRP A 66 7.74 -23.06 -17.26
CA TRP A 66 6.52 -22.46 -16.71
C TRP A 66 6.74 -21.68 -15.40
N MET A 67 7.93 -21.78 -14.78
CA MET A 67 8.20 -21.20 -13.46
C MET A 67 8.72 -19.76 -13.57
N ASN A 68 8.14 -18.84 -12.79
CA ASN A 68 8.51 -17.43 -12.74
C ASN A 68 8.75 -16.83 -14.12
N VAL A 69 7.77 -17.02 -14.99
CA VAL A 69 7.80 -16.41 -16.31
C VAL A 69 7.34 -14.95 -16.20
N PRO A 70 7.78 -14.06 -17.12
CA PRO A 70 7.43 -12.65 -17.02
C PRO A 70 5.91 -12.45 -16.98
N PRO A 71 5.39 -11.66 -16.01
CA PRO A 71 3.96 -11.43 -15.89
C PRO A 71 3.44 -10.55 -17.04
N LEU A 72 2.12 -10.52 -17.15
CA LEU A 72 1.35 -9.56 -17.91
C LEU A 72 0.71 -8.57 -16.93
N ALA A 73 0.58 -7.31 -17.32
CA ALA A 73 -0.14 -6.31 -16.52
C ALA A 73 -0.93 -5.36 -17.42
N PHE A 74 -2.16 -5.04 -17.01
CA PHE A 74 -3.07 -4.19 -17.76
C PHE A 74 -4.17 -3.60 -16.86
N PRO A 75 -4.83 -2.51 -17.28
CA PRO A 75 -6.02 -2.02 -16.59
C PRO A 75 -7.16 -3.03 -16.77
N HIS A 76 -7.81 -3.39 -15.69
CA HIS A 76 -9.05 -4.16 -15.73
C HIS A 76 -10.24 -3.22 -15.54
N THR A 77 -11.07 -3.10 -16.58
CA THR A 77 -12.19 -2.14 -16.64
C THR A 77 -13.57 -2.81 -16.47
N ALA A 78 -13.63 -4.14 -16.44
CA ALA A 78 -14.89 -4.90 -16.26
C ALA A 78 -15.21 -5.13 -14.77
N GLY A 79 -15.77 -6.30 -14.40
CA GLY A 79 -16.36 -6.56 -13.08
C GLY A 79 -15.40 -6.65 -11.89
N PHE A 80 -14.12 -6.98 -12.10
CA PHE A 80 -13.13 -7.11 -11.02
C PHE A 80 -12.54 -5.76 -10.59
N LYS A 81 -13.42 -4.83 -10.18
CA LYS A 81 -13.06 -3.53 -9.60
C LYS A 81 -13.88 -3.28 -8.34
N ARG A 82 -13.24 -2.71 -7.32
CA ARG A 82 -13.87 -2.45 -6.02
C ARG A 82 -14.44 -1.03 -5.94
N GLU A 83 -13.73 -0.09 -6.52
CA GLU A 83 -14.06 1.32 -6.62
C GLU A 83 -13.59 1.84 -7.99
N GLY A 84 -14.06 3.03 -8.37
CA GLY A 84 -13.62 3.67 -9.61
C GLY A 84 -14.00 2.94 -10.90
N GLY A 85 -13.32 3.29 -11.98
CA GLY A 85 -13.48 2.73 -13.31
C GLY A 85 -12.52 1.57 -13.61
N LYS A 86 -11.41 1.43 -12.88
CA LYS A 86 -10.32 0.51 -13.14
C LYS A 86 -9.88 -0.25 -11.89
N SER A 87 -9.18 -1.36 -12.12
CA SER A 87 -8.25 -1.96 -11.17
C SER A 87 -6.99 -2.38 -11.91
N LEU A 88 -5.88 -2.57 -11.20
CA LEU A 88 -4.70 -3.20 -11.78
C LEU A 88 -4.87 -4.72 -11.80
N HIS A 89 -4.69 -5.32 -12.97
CA HIS A 89 -4.61 -6.76 -13.14
C HIS A 89 -3.19 -7.15 -13.48
N ILE A 90 -2.65 -8.13 -12.75
CA ILE A 90 -1.39 -8.81 -13.02
C ILE A 90 -1.69 -10.31 -13.13
N ALA A 91 -1.23 -10.93 -14.21
CA ALA A 91 -1.53 -12.33 -14.46
C ALA A 91 -0.45 -13.04 -15.28
N ARG A 92 -0.59 -14.36 -15.32
CA ARG A 92 0.13 -15.19 -16.27
C ARG A 92 -0.69 -16.40 -16.70
N GLY A 93 -0.75 -16.62 -18.01
CA GLY A 93 -1.31 -17.84 -18.59
C GLY A 93 -0.31 -19.00 -18.52
N SER A 94 -0.77 -20.18 -18.10
CA SER A 94 -0.04 -21.45 -18.13
C SER A 94 1.35 -21.45 -17.48
N GLY A 95 1.57 -20.58 -16.48
CA GLY A 95 2.82 -20.51 -15.73
C GLY A 95 2.66 -19.71 -14.45
N THR A 96 3.68 -19.75 -13.59
CA THR A 96 3.74 -18.94 -12.37
C THR A 96 4.49 -17.65 -12.62
N PHE A 97 4.25 -16.65 -11.78
CA PHE A 97 5.02 -15.42 -11.76
C PHE A 97 5.31 -15.04 -10.31
N THR A 98 6.28 -14.16 -10.11
CA THR A 98 6.52 -13.47 -8.85
C THR A 98 6.75 -12.00 -9.19
N ALA A 99 5.88 -11.13 -8.70
CA ALA A 99 5.83 -9.73 -9.08
C ALA A 99 5.41 -8.82 -7.93
N SER A 100 5.69 -7.54 -8.08
CA SER A 100 5.19 -6.50 -7.19
C SER A 100 4.89 -5.22 -7.95
N VAL A 101 3.90 -4.49 -7.46
CA VAL A 101 3.78 -3.07 -7.72
C VAL A 101 3.96 -2.29 -6.44
N PHE A 102 4.56 -1.11 -6.58
CA PHE A 102 4.95 -0.34 -5.42
C PHE A 102 4.83 1.17 -5.65
N GLN A 103 4.72 1.91 -4.55
CA GLN A 103 4.89 3.35 -4.51
C GLN A 103 5.79 3.73 -3.35
N ILE A 104 6.75 4.60 -3.64
CA ILE A 104 7.65 5.18 -2.65
C ILE A 104 7.04 6.50 -2.22
N VAL A 105 6.74 6.63 -0.93
CA VAL A 105 6.21 7.85 -0.32
C VAL A 105 7.35 8.55 0.41
N PRO A 106 7.79 9.73 -0.06
CA PRO A 106 8.91 10.44 0.54
C PRO A 106 8.49 11.31 1.74
N ASN A 107 9.49 11.83 2.45
CA ASN A 107 9.36 12.85 3.49
C ASN A 107 8.51 12.44 4.71
N ILE A 108 8.51 11.15 5.04
CA ILE A 108 7.85 10.64 6.25
C ILE A 108 8.69 11.02 7.48
N GLN A 109 8.03 11.50 8.53
CA GLN A 109 8.70 11.85 9.79
C GLN A 109 8.97 10.60 10.63
N PRO A 110 10.13 10.50 11.31
CA PRO A 110 10.40 9.43 12.26
C PRO A 110 9.29 9.32 13.32
N GLY A 111 8.93 8.09 13.70
CA GLY A 111 7.87 7.81 14.66
C GLY A 111 6.45 7.93 14.12
N THR A 112 6.26 8.30 12.84
CA THR A 112 4.93 8.29 12.21
C THR A 112 4.42 6.86 12.14
N VAL A 113 3.24 6.60 12.71
CA VAL A 113 2.55 5.32 12.55
C VAL A 113 1.72 5.38 11.28
N LEU A 114 2.08 4.55 10.31
CA LEU A 114 1.39 4.40 9.03
C LEU A 114 0.55 3.14 9.05
N ARG A 115 -0.66 3.25 8.51
CA ARG A 115 -1.53 2.11 8.19
C ARG A 115 -1.77 2.07 6.70
N ALA A 116 -1.49 0.94 6.09
CA ALA A 116 -1.79 0.69 4.68
C ALA A 116 -2.91 -0.34 4.56
N SER A 117 -3.70 -0.21 3.49
CA SER A 117 -4.72 -1.19 3.12
C SER A 117 -4.84 -1.34 1.62
N VAL A 118 -5.16 -2.54 1.15
CA VAL A 118 -5.47 -2.83 -0.26
C VAL A 118 -6.53 -3.90 -0.39
N TRP A 119 -7.44 -3.72 -1.35
CA TRP A 119 -8.35 -4.77 -1.78
C TRP A 119 -7.74 -5.56 -2.92
N VAL A 120 -7.66 -6.88 -2.76
CA VAL A 120 -7.14 -7.80 -3.78
C VAL A 120 -8.18 -8.85 -4.14
N TYR A 121 -8.23 -9.23 -5.41
CA TYR A 121 -9.05 -10.33 -5.90
C TYR A 121 -8.14 -11.31 -6.63
N ILE A 122 -8.16 -12.57 -6.22
CA ILE A 122 -7.36 -13.63 -6.84
C ILE A 122 -8.28 -14.40 -7.78
N GLU A 123 -8.26 -14.06 -9.08
CA GLU A 123 -9.00 -14.79 -10.12
C GLU A 123 -8.20 -16.04 -10.52
N ASN A 124 -8.38 -17.13 -9.78
CA ASN A 124 -7.71 -18.40 -10.09
C ASN A 124 -8.48 -19.60 -9.51
N ASN A 125 -8.05 -20.81 -9.86
CA ASN A 125 -8.47 -22.02 -9.16
C ASN A 125 -7.98 -21.96 -7.69
N PRO A 126 -8.83 -22.26 -6.68
CA PRO A 126 -8.41 -22.34 -5.28
C PRO A 126 -7.19 -23.22 -5.00
N SER A 127 -6.92 -24.24 -5.82
CA SER A 127 -5.74 -25.12 -5.68
C SER A 127 -4.48 -24.62 -6.39
N SER A 128 -4.52 -23.44 -7.03
CA SER A 128 -3.39 -22.92 -7.83
C SER A 128 -2.14 -22.55 -7.01
N GLY A 129 -2.29 -22.35 -5.70
CA GLY A 129 -1.24 -21.80 -4.84
C GLY A 129 -1.01 -20.29 -5.02
N SER A 130 -1.87 -19.60 -5.76
CA SER A 130 -1.81 -18.15 -5.92
C SER A 130 -2.02 -17.44 -4.58
N GLN A 131 -1.21 -16.43 -4.32
CA GLN A 131 -1.25 -15.70 -3.07
C GLN A 131 -0.81 -14.26 -3.28
N VAL A 132 -1.32 -13.34 -2.47
CA VAL A 132 -0.98 -11.91 -2.52
C VAL A 132 -0.80 -11.39 -1.10
N ARG A 133 0.15 -10.49 -0.87
CA ARG A 133 0.31 -9.79 0.41
C ARG A 133 0.64 -8.31 0.21
N LEU A 134 0.35 -7.53 1.24
CA LEU A 134 0.65 -6.11 1.35
C LEU A 134 1.89 -5.92 2.21
N GLY A 135 2.78 -4.99 1.84
CA GLY A 135 3.97 -4.65 2.62
C GLY A 135 4.19 -3.16 2.77
N LEU A 136 4.81 -2.78 3.89
CA LEU A 136 5.40 -1.45 4.10
C LEU A 136 6.87 -1.61 4.53
N GLY A 137 7.78 -0.86 3.93
CA GLY A 137 9.20 -0.87 4.30
C GLY A 137 9.80 0.53 4.41
N ASN A 138 10.67 0.74 5.40
CA ASN A 138 11.41 1.99 5.60
C ASN A 138 12.68 2.00 4.74
N ASN A 139 12.82 3.00 3.86
CA ASN A 139 14.04 3.25 3.07
C ASN A 139 14.54 2.01 2.28
N VAL A 140 13.60 1.24 1.74
CA VAL A 140 13.88 -0.02 1.01
C VAL A 140 13.87 0.13 -0.51
N GLY A 141 13.59 1.33 -1.04
CA GLY A 141 13.36 1.52 -2.46
C GLY A 141 12.24 0.62 -3.00
N GLY A 142 12.37 0.16 -4.25
CA GLY A 142 11.37 -0.67 -4.95
C GLY A 142 11.62 -2.18 -4.95
N ASP A 143 12.57 -2.69 -4.16
CA ASP A 143 12.88 -4.13 -4.11
C ASP A 143 12.03 -4.83 -3.02
N PRO A 144 11.08 -5.71 -3.38
CA PRO A 144 10.27 -6.42 -2.40
C PRO A 144 11.03 -7.50 -1.63
N PHE A 145 12.30 -7.76 -1.94
CA PHE A 145 13.18 -8.64 -1.16
C PHE A 145 14.09 -7.89 -0.19
N ALA A 146 14.04 -6.57 -0.18
CA ALA A 146 14.79 -5.78 0.77
C ALA A 146 14.45 -6.18 2.22
N PRO A 147 15.45 -6.28 3.12
CA PRO A 147 15.19 -6.54 4.52
C PRO A 147 14.42 -5.38 5.15
N GLY A 148 13.62 -5.68 6.19
CA GLY A 148 12.91 -4.64 6.95
C GLY A 148 11.52 -4.26 6.41
N ILE A 149 10.99 -5.00 5.43
CA ILE A 149 9.59 -4.86 5.02
C ILE A 149 8.70 -5.60 6.02
N VAL A 150 7.72 -4.89 6.60
CA VAL A 150 6.64 -5.47 7.40
C VAL A 150 5.54 -5.92 6.44
N TRP A 151 5.23 -7.21 6.46
CA TRP A 151 4.25 -7.83 5.57
C TRP A 151 2.95 -8.15 6.32
N SER A 152 1.82 -8.01 5.63
CA SER A 152 0.57 -8.65 6.03
C SER A 152 0.68 -10.17 5.93
N ASN A 153 -0.30 -10.87 6.50
CA ASN A 153 -0.54 -12.26 6.14
C ASN A 153 -0.84 -12.37 4.64
N TRP A 154 -0.56 -13.55 4.09
CA TRP A 154 -0.94 -13.90 2.73
C TRP A 154 -2.47 -14.00 2.59
N ALA A 155 -3.03 -13.33 1.59
CA ALA A 155 -4.34 -13.68 1.03
C ALA A 155 -4.18 -14.84 0.07
N THR A 156 -4.95 -15.90 0.28
CA THR A 156 -4.98 -17.11 -0.55
C THR A 156 -6.40 -17.44 -1.03
N ASN A 157 -7.42 -16.74 -0.53
CA ASN A 157 -8.80 -16.97 -0.91
C ASN A 157 -9.04 -16.51 -2.34
N ALA A 158 -9.11 -17.46 -3.25
CA ALA A 158 -9.47 -17.23 -4.65
C ALA A 158 -10.95 -16.87 -4.81
N ASN A 159 -11.25 -16.13 -5.87
CA ASN A 159 -12.59 -15.74 -6.31
C ASN A 159 -13.38 -14.92 -5.29
N ALA A 160 -12.68 -14.21 -4.40
CA ALA A 160 -13.25 -13.30 -3.42
C ALA A 160 -12.36 -12.07 -3.23
N TRP A 161 -12.98 -10.96 -2.81
CA TRP A 161 -12.26 -9.76 -2.39
C TRP A 161 -11.68 -9.95 -1.00
N ASN A 162 -10.38 -9.75 -0.88
CA ASN A 162 -9.63 -9.78 0.37
C ASN A 162 -9.17 -8.35 0.70
N ASN A 163 -9.46 -7.86 1.90
CA ASN A 163 -8.86 -6.62 2.39
C ASN A 163 -7.61 -6.96 3.19
N LEU A 164 -6.46 -6.53 2.70
CA LEU A 164 -5.19 -6.67 3.39
C LEU A 164 -4.84 -5.37 4.10
N THR A 165 -4.30 -5.47 5.30
CA THR A 165 -3.87 -4.33 6.10
C THR A 165 -2.53 -4.61 6.74
N VAL A 166 -1.67 -3.59 6.87
CA VAL A 166 -0.42 -3.66 7.62
C VAL A 166 -0.11 -2.30 8.24
N ASP A 167 0.52 -2.33 9.42
CA ASP A 167 0.96 -1.13 10.14
C ASP A 167 2.49 -1.11 10.19
N LEU A 168 3.08 0.08 10.09
CA LEU A 168 4.51 0.32 10.21
C LEU A 168 4.76 1.63 10.97
N THR A 169 5.70 1.61 11.91
CA THR A 169 6.27 2.85 12.45
C THR A 169 7.44 3.28 11.59
N ALA A 170 7.39 4.49 11.05
CA ALA A 170 8.40 4.99 10.13
C ALA A 170 9.68 5.39 10.86
N ASP A 171 10.84 5.07 10.29
CA ASP A 171 12.16 5.49 10.80
C ASP A 171 12.58 6.87 10.28
N GLY A 172 11.74 7.48 9.45
CA GLY A 172 12.01 8.72 8.72
C GLY A 172 12.54 8.48 7.31
N GLY A 173 12.41 9.49 6.45
CA GLY A 173 12.84 9.42 5.05
C GLY A 173 11.71 8.98 4.14
N GLU A 174 11.83 7.80 3.54
CA GLU A 174 10.81 7.23 2.65
C GLU A 174 10.20 5.94 3.21
N VAL A 175 8.93 5.72 2.89
CA VAL A 175 8.23 4.46 3.12
C VAL A 175 7.72 3.92 1.79
N THR A 176 8.01 2.67 1.49
CA THR A 176 7.51 2.01 0.29
C THR A 176 6.32 1.14 0.60
N PHE A 177 5.22 1.35 -0.11
CA PHE A 177 4.05 0.48 -0.15
C PHE A 177 4.22 -0.57 -1.25
N PHE A 178 3.99 -1.84 -0.93
CA PHE A 178 4.09 -2.96 -1.87
C PHE A 178 2.81 -3.77 -1.93
N VAL A 179 2.34 -4.10 -3.13
CA VAL A 179 1.47 -5.26 -3.37
C VAL A 179 2.33 -6.32 -4.01
N TYR A 180 2.48 -7.48 -3.36
CA TYR A 180 3.38 -8.56 -3.77
C TYR A 180 2.58 -9.84 -4.04
N ALA A 181 2.83 -10.48 -5.18
CA ALA A 181 2.12 -11.66 -5.66
C ALA A 181 3.09 -12.69 -6.25
#